data_AF-A0A1Q7UHS4-F1
#
_entry.id   AF-A0A1Q7UHS4-F1
#
_cell.length_a   1.000
_cell.length_b   1.000
_cell.length_c   1.000
_cell.angle_alpha   90.00
_cell.angle_beta   90.00
_cell.angle_gamma   90.00
#
_symmetry.space_group_name_H-M   'P 1'
#
loop_
_entity.id
_entity.type
_entity.pdbx_description
1 polymer ?
#
loop_
_entity_poly.entity_id
_entity_poly.type
_entity_poly.pdbx_seq_one_letter_code
_entity_poly.pdbx_strand_id
1 'polypeptide(L)'
;MCNVGGTIQGCYDASNAVINALDALLRDVGAADVPSRYVDGNDALRRAVRHLRDGFKTRNHGLATYDNASFVRGNDEIEQANSELENAWARFPPDARPVP
;
A
#
# COMPACT_ATOMS: atom_id res chain seq x y z
N MET A 1 -1.36 -17.35 -5.80
CA MET A 1 -2.22 -16.94 -6.94
C MET A 1 -3.65 -16.87 -6.43
N CYS A 2 -4.40 -15.77 -6.63
CA CYS A 2 -5.85 -15.72 -6.35
C CYS A 2 -6.70 -16.62 -7.27
N ASN A 3 -6.01 -17.54 -7.93
CA ASN A 3 -6.39 -18.51 -8.95
C ASN A 3 -5.66 -19.86 -8.75
N VAL A 4 -4.98 -20.10 -7.61
CA VAL A 4 -4.48 -21.45 -7.24
C VAL A 4 -4.78 -21.68 -5.76
N GLY A 5 -5.94 -22.29 -5.49
CA GLY A 5 -6.35 -22.78 -4.17
C GLY A 5 -7.12 -21.82 -3.25
N GLY A 6 -7.12 -20.50 -3.52
CA GLY A 6 -7.91 -19.52 -2.78
C GLY A 6 -9.24 -19.19 -3.44
N THR A 7 -10.30 -19.00 -2.66
CA THR A 7 -11.58 -18.48 -3.18
C THR A 7 -11.46 -16.97 -3.46
N ILE A 8 -12.26 -16.45 -4.40
CA ILE A 8 -12.39 -14.99 -4.64
C ILE A 8 -12.65 -14.25 -3.31
N GLN A 9 -13.50 -14.82 -2.46
CA GLN A 9 -13.78 -14.30 -1.12
C GLN A 9 -12.52 -14.24 -0.24
N GLY A 10 -11.70 -15.30 -0.20
CA GLY A 10 -10.47 -15.28 0.58
C GLY A 10 -9.48 -14.21 0.11
N CYS A 11 -9.42 -13.94 -1.19
CA CYS A 11 -8.61 -12.85 -1.73
C CYS A 11 -9.15 -11.47 -1.39
N TYR A 12 -10.47 -11.31 -1.41
CA TYR A 12 -11.14 -10.07 -1.01
C TYR A 12 -10.91 -9.77 0.47
N ASP A 13 -11.05 -10.78 1.33
CA ASP A 13 -10.84 -10.68 2.78
C ASP A 13 -9.39 -10.37 3.13
N ALA A 14 -8.43 -11.03 2.46
CA ALA A 14 -7.01 -10.75 2.63
C ALA A 14 -6.67 -9.30 2.25
N SER A 15 -7.15 -8.81 1.10
CA SER A 15 -6.96 -7.43 0.69
C SER A 15 -7.60 -6.44 1.68
N ASN A 16 -8.78 -6.75 2.25
CA ASN A 16 -9.41 -5.90 3.26
C ASN A 16 -8.61 -5.84 4.57
N ALA A 17 -8.03 -6.96 5.00
CA ALA A 17 -7.13 -6.97 6.15
C ALA A 17 -5.92 -6.06 5.92
N VAL A 18 -5.34 -6.10 4.71
CA VAL A 18 -4.24 -5.20 4.31
C VAL A 18 -4.69 -3.74 4.26
N ILE A 19 -5.84 -3.42 3.65
CA ILE A 19 -6.41 -2.06 3.62
C ILE A 19 -6.56 -1.51 5.04
N ASN A 20 -7.10 -2.29 5.98
CA ASN A 20 -7.26 -1.88 7.36
C ASN A 20 -5.92 -1.58 8.04
N ALA A 21 -4.90 -2.42 7.81
CA ALA A 21 -3.55 -2.19 8.32
C ALA A 21 -2.91 -0.91 7.73
N LEU A 22 -3.11 -0.65 6.43
CA LEU A 22 -2.61 0.55 5.77
C LEU A 22 -3.31 1.82 6.26
N ASP A 23 -4.62 1.77 6.52
CA ASP A 23 -5.36 2.90 7.12
C ASP A 23 -4.98 3.14 8.58
N ALA A 24 -4.57 2.10 9.33
CA ALA A 24 -3.97 2.27 10.65
C ALA A 24 -2.59 2.93 10.55
N LEU A 25 -1.72 2.42 9.68
CA LEU A 25 -0.40 3.01 9.44
C LEU A 25 -0.50 4.49 9.06
N LEU A 26 -1.37 4.85 8.12
CA LEU A 26 -1.55 6.24 7.69
C LEU A 26 -2.01 7.18 8.82
N ARG A 27 -2.79 6.66 9.78
CA ARG A 27 -3.16 7.41 10.98
C ARG A 27 -1.95 7.60 11.89
N ASP A 28 -1.19 6.55 12.14
CA ASP A 28 -0.04 6.58 13.05
C ASP A 28 1.07 7.51 12.53
N VAL A 29 1.47 7.38 11.25
CA VAL A 29 2.44 8.33 10.64
C VAL A 29 1.86 9.72 10.38
N GLY A 30 0.54 9.87 10.40
CA GLY A 30 -0.13 11.17 10.28
C GLY A 30 -0.23 11.94 11.59
N ALA A 31 -0.20 11.25 12.73
CA ALA A 31 -0.32 11.83 14.07
C ALA A 31 1.03 12.18 14.72
N ALA A 32 2.13 11.60 14.23
CA ALA A 32 3.47 11.86 14.75
C ALA A 32 3.96 13.25 14.36
N ASP A 33 4.62 13.95 15.29
CA ASP A 33 5.44 15.12 14.97
C ASP A 33 6.70 14.65 14.22
N VAL A 34 6.96 15.24 13.05
CA VAL A 34 8.02 14.78 12.13
C VAL A 34 9.12 15.82 12.09
N PRO A 35 10.30 15.55 12.70
CA PRO A 35 11.46 16.41 12.56
C PRO A 35 11.76 16.73 11.10
N SER A 36 12.17 17.97 10.83
CA SER A 36 12.40 18.49 9.46
C SER A 36 13.24 17.56 8.59
N ARG A 37 14.26 16.91 9.17
CA ARG A 37 15.16 15.97 8.49
C ARG A 37 14.48 14.71 7.95
N TYR A 38 13.27 14.39 8.40
CA TYR A 38 12.50 13.22 7.98
C TYR A 38 11.27 13.56 7.12
N VAL A 39 10.94 14.84 6.92
CA VAL A 39 9.69 15.25 6.27
C VAL A 39 9.56 14.67 4.86
N ASP A 40 10.60 14.75 4.02
CA ASP A 40 10.52 14.21 2.65
C ASP A 40 10.33 12.68 2.63
N GLY A 41 11.06 11.95 3.48
CA GLY A 41 10.91 10.51 3.65
C GLY A 41 9.51 10.12 4.15
N ASN A 42 9.01 10.82 5.17
CA ASN A 42 7.67 10.60 5.72
C ASN A 42 6.57 10.91 4.71
N ASP A 43 6.69 12.01 3.97
CA ASP A 43 5.72 12.38 2.95
C ASP A 43 5.73 11.40 1.77
N ALA A 44 6.90 10.93 1.35
CA ALA A 44 7.02 9.88 0.34
C ALA A 44 6.40 8.56 0.82
N LEU A 45 6.66 8.17 2.07
CA LEU A 45 6.09 6.97 2.69
C LEU A 45 4.56 7.08 2.72
N ARG A 46 4.01 8.21 3.17
CA ARG A 46 2.55 8.44 3.22
C ARG A 46 1.91 8.45 1.84
N ARG A 47 2.63 8.85 0.78
CA ARG A 47 2.14 8.75 -0.61
C ARG A 47 2.11 7.30 -1.08
N ALA A 48 3.21 6.57 -0.92
CA ALA A 48 3.31 5.16 -1.31
C ALA A 48 2.27 4.29 -0.60
N VAL A 49 2.10 4.47 0.73
CA VAL A 49 1.10 3.72 1.51
C VAL A 49 -0.34 4.03 1.07
N ARG A 50 -0.64 5.28 0.70
CA ARG A 50 -1.96 5.64 0.12
C ARG A 50 -2.18 4.95 -1.22
N HIS A 51 -1.18 4.99 -2.09
CA HIS A 51 -1.25 4.33 -3.39
C HIS A 51 -1.45 2.82 -3.24
N LEU A 52 -0.71 2.18 -2.32
CA LEU A 52 -0.86 0.75 -2.03
C LEU A 52 -2.27 0.41 -1.56
N ARG A 53 -2.82 1.19 -0.63
CA ARG A 53 -4.19 1.03 -0.14
C ARG A 53 -5.21 1.18 -1.27
N ASP A 54 -5.02 2.18 -2.12
CA ASP A 54 -5.94 2.46 -3.22
C ASP A 54 -5.88 1.35 -4.28
N GLY A 55 -4.70 0.79 -4.56
CA GLY A 55 -4.53 -0.42 -5.39
C GLY A 55 -5.27 -1.64 -4.85
N PHE A 56 -5.19 -1.90 -3.54
CA PHE A 56 -5.99 -2.96 -2.92
C PHE A 56 -7.50 -2.70 -3.01
N LYS A 57 -7.95 -1.44 -2.89
CA LYS A 57 -9.38 -1.08 -3.10
C LYS A 57 -9.81 -1.32 -4.53
N THR A 58 -9.01 -0.91 -5.51
CA THR A 58 -9.26 -1.15 -6.95
C THR A 58 -9.34 -2.64 -7.26
N ARG A 59 -8.38 -3.42 -6.74
CA ARG A 59 -8.37 -4.88 -6.87
C ARG A 59 -9.61 -5.53 -6.24
N ASN A 60 -9.99 -5.10 -5.04
CA ASN A 60 -11.20 -5.58 -4.36
C ASN A 60 -12.48 -5.22 -5.08
N HIS A 61 -12.54 -4.04 -5.71
CA HIS A 61 -13.64 -3.69 -6.61
C HIS A 61 -13.75 -4.71 -7.75
N GLY A 62 -12.63 -4.99 -8.44
CA GLY A 62 -12.61 -6.00 -9.51
C GLY A 62 -13.04 -7.40 -9.06
N LEU A 63 -12.64 -7.84 -7.86
CA LEU A 63 -13.10 -9.10 -7.28
C LEU A 63 -14.61 -9.10 -6.98
N ALA A 64 -15.14 -8.00 -6.44
CA ALA A 64 -16.55 -7.90 -6.04
C ALA A 64 -17.51 -7.76 -7.25
N THR A 65 -17.06 -7.14 -8.34
CA THR A 65 -17.86 -6.90 -9.55
C THR A 65 -17.55 -7.86 -10.69
N TYR A 66 -16.63 -8.80 -10.50
CA TYR A 66 -16.08 -9.67 -11.54
C TYR A 66 -15.48 -8.89 -12.72
N ASP A 67 -15.00 -7.66 -12.47
CA ASP A 67 -14.32 -6.82 -13.45
C ASP A 67 -12.81 -7.13 -13.48
N ASN A 68 -12.39 -7.89 -14.48
CA ASN A 68 -10.99 -8.23 -14.68
C ASN A 68 -10.11 -7.00 -14.97
N ALA A 69 -10.62 -5.95 -15.61
CA ALA A 69 -9.84 -4.76 -15.89
C ALA A 69 -9.47 -4.01 -14.61
N SER A 70 -10.41 -3.86 -13.68
CA SER A 70 -10.12 -3.31 -12.35
C SER A 70 -9.25 -4.25 -11.51
N PHE A 71 -9.42 -5.57 -11.63
CA PHE A 71 -8.54 -6.51 -10.92
C PHE A 71 -7.07 -6.36 -11.37
N VAL A 72 -6.82 -6.34 -12.68
CA VAL A 72 -5.48 -6.16 -13.25
C VAL A 72 -4.91 -4.79 -12.86
N ARG A 73 -5.67 -3.70 -13.10
CA ARG A 73 -5.25 -2.34 -12.72
C ARG A 73 -4.88 -2.24 -11.24
N GLY A 74 -5.67 -2.83 -10.35
CA GLY A 74 -5.37 -2.83 -8.93
C GLY A 74 -4.09 -3.59 -8.57
N ASN A 75 -3.73 -4.66 -9.29
CA ASN A 75 -2.43 -5.33 -9.10
C ASN A 75 -1.28 -4.46 -9.61
N ASP A 76 -1.44 -3.79 -10.76
CA ASP A 76 -0.42 -2.88 -11.31
C ASP A 76 -0.19 -1.68 -10.37
N GLU A 77 -1.25 -1.11 -9.81
CA GLU A 77 -1.20 -0.06 -8.78
C GLU A 77 -0.45 -0.54 -7.52
N ILE A 78 -0.67 -1.79 -7.09
CA ILE A 78 0.05 -2.39 -5.95
C ILE A 78 1.55 -2.54 -6.26
N GLU A 79 1.91 -3.01 -7.46
CA GLU A 79 3.32 -3.17 -7.86
C GLU A 79 4.04 -1.81 -7.94
N GLN A 80 3.38 -0.82 -8.53
CA GLN A 80 3.89 0.55 -8.57
C GLN A 80 4.06 1.13 -7.17
N ALA A 81 3.08 0.95 -6.29
CA ALA A 81 3.14 1.44 -4.91
C ALA A 81 4.26 0.77 -4.08
N ASN A 82 4.56 -0.52 -4.33
CA ASN A 82 5.71 -1.18 -3.70
C ASN A 82 7.04 -0.53 -4.14
N SER A 83 7.17 -0.20 -5.42
CA SER A 83 8.35 0.53 -5.92
C SER A 83 8.46 1.93 -5.31
N GLU A 84 7.32 2.61 -5.11
CA GLU A 84 7.28 3.91 -4.42
C GLU A 84 7.65 3.79 -2.93
N LEU A 85 7.30 2.68 -2.27
CA LEU A 85 7.63 2.42 -0.88
C LEU A 85 9.14 2.24 -0.69
N GLU A 86 9.79 1.45 -1.55
CA GLU A 86 11.24 1.30 -1.56
C GLU A 86 11.95 2.65 -1.79
N ASN A 87 11.45 3.43 -2.74
CA ASN A 87 11.95 4.77 -3.02
C ASN A 87 11.74 5.73 -1.85
N ALA A 88 10.63 5.62 -1.12
CA ALA A 88 10.38 6.42 0.07
C ALA A 88 11.40 6.13 1.17
N TRP A 89 11.79 4.86 1.37
CA TRP A 89 12.82 4.49 2.34
C TRP A 89 14.17 5.11 2.02
N ALA A 90 14.54 5.20 0.74
CA ALA A 90 15.80 5.81 0.30
C ALA A 90 15.91 7.32 0.61
N ARG A 91 14.76 8.01 0.80
CA ARG A 91 14.68 9.44 1.12
C ARG A 91 14.87 9.77 2.60
N PHE A 92 14.82 8.77 3.48
CA PHE A 92 15.22 8.98 4.86
C PHE A 92 16.75 9.22 4.94
N PRO A 93 17.22 10.03 5.91
CA PRO A 93 18.64 10.23 6.16
C PRO A 93 19.37 8.88 6.28
N PRO A 94 20.60 8.73 5.73
CA PRO A 94 21.31 7.45 5.72
C PRO A 94 21.47 6.79 7.10
N ASP A 95 21.60 7.60 8.16
CA ASP A 95 21.71 7.18 9.56
C ASP A 95 20.38 6.74 10.19
N ALA A 96 19.27 6.95 9.49
CA ALA A 96 17.91 6.71 9.98
C ALA A 96 17.02 6.03 8.93
N ARG A 97 17.62 5.41 7.90
CA ARG A 97 16.85 4.63 6.93
C ARG A 97 16.19 3.44 7.63
N PRO A 98 14.86 3.27 7.52
CA PRO A 98 14.20 2.07 7.99
C PRO A 98 14.82 0.85 7.32
N VAL A 99 15.08 -0.20 8.11
CA VAL A 99 15.51 -1.50 7.58
C VAL A 99 14.25 -2.30 7.23
N PRO A 100 14.15 -2.90 6.04
CA PRO A 100 13.03 -3.77 5.66
C PRO A 100 12.86 -4.97 6.59
#